data_AF-A0A175RT43-F1
#
_entry.id   AF-A0A175RT43-F1
#
_cell.length_a   1.000
_cell.length_b   1.000
_cell.length_c   1.000
_cell.angle_alpha   90.00
_cell.angle_beta   90.00
_cell.angle_gamma   90.00
#
_symmetry.space_group_name_H-M   'P 1'
#
loop_
_entity.id
_entity.type
_entity.pdbx_description
1 polymer ?
#
loop_
_entity_poly.entity_id
_entity_poly.type
_entity_poly.pdbx_seq_one_letter_code
_entity_poly.pdbx_strand_id
1 'polypeptide(L)'
;MEKALSSAAYERRLQQEIESLNGRISELTAEKRALERQLIKARQEMSGVHDVNRKNSVNRVMIERRVVDALTAKSPMSSEELYAQAKMVTFDLKASTFRTHLHRLKLKGVIETARVRGRWQLPVQGKAKPLPVGSIFD
;
A
#
# COMPACT_ATOMS: atom_id res chain seq x y z
N MET A 1 -24.91 57.49 -45.36
CA MET A 1 -24.26 56.23 -45.80
C MET A 1 -23.12 55.79 -44.86
N GLU A 2 -22.33 56.71 -44.30
CA GLU A 2 -21.21 56.39 -43.36
C GLU A 2 -21.61 55.65 -42.07
N LYS A 3 -22.76 55.97 -41.45
CA LYS A 3 -23.21 55.33 -40.20
C LYS A 3 -23.42 53.80 -40.30
N ALA A 4 -23.85 53.31 -41.47
CA ALA A 4 -24.08 51.88 -41.70
C ALA A 4 -22.78 51.09 -41.85
N LEU A 5 -21.75 51.69 -42.46
CA LEU A 5 -20.41 51.11 -42.59
C LEU A 5 -19.72 50.97 -41.22
N SER A 6 -19.92 51.94 -40.32
CA SER A 6 -19.41 51.89 -38.94
C SER A 6 -20.08 50.79 -38.11
N SER A 7 -21.38 50.54 -38.30
CA SER A 7 -22.10 49.47 -37.59
C SER A 7 -21.64 48.08 -38.06
N ALA A 8 -21.50 47.89 -39.37
CA ALA A 8 -21.04 46.61 -39.95
C ALA A 8 -19.58 46.29 -39.58
N ALA A 9 -18.70 47.30 -39.49
CA ALA A 9 -17.33 47.12 -39.03
C ALA A 9 -17.24 46.72 -37.54
N TYR A 10 -18.09 47.32 -36.71
CA TYR A 10 -18.18 47.00 -35.28
C TYR A 10 -18.73 45.58 -35.06
N GLU A 11 -19.78 45.20 -35.78
CA GLU A 11 -20.35 43.84 -35.75
C GLU A 11 -19.31 42.78 -36.16
N ARG A 12 -18.56 43.03 -37.24
CA ARG A 12 -17.49 42.13 -37.68
C ARG A 12 -16.38 41.96 -36.63
N ARG A 13 -16.01 43.03 -35.92
CA ARG A 13 -15.03 42.95 -34.82
C ARG A 13 -15.55 42.09 -33.67
N LEU A 14 -16.81 42.28 -33.27
CA LEU A 14 -17.42 41.47 -32.20
C LEU A 14 -17.49 39.99 -32.60
N GLN A 15 -17.82 39.69 -33.86
CA GLN A 15 -17.82 38.32 -34.38
C GLN A 15 -16.44 37.65 -34.26
N GLN A 16 -15.37 38.38 -34.60
CA GLN A 16 -13.99 37.90 -34.48
C GLN A 16 -13.57 37.67 -33.01
N GLU A 17 -13.96 38.57 -32.11
CA GLU A 17 -13.69 38.42 -30.67
C GLU A 17 -14.43 37.19 -30.10
N ILE A 18 -15.67 36.94 -30.53
CA ILE A 18 -16.45 35.75 -30.15
C ILE A 18 -15.77 34.46 -30.66
N GLU A 19 -15.32 34.43 -31.91
CA GLU A 19 -14.62 33.27 -32.48
C GLU A 19 -13.31 32.98 -31.74
N SER A 20 -12.55 34.02 -31.40
CA SER A 20 -11.32 33.89 -30.61
C SER A 20 -11.60 33.32 -29.22
N LEU A 21 -12.62 33.82 -28.52
CA LEU A 21 -13.05 33.30 -27.22
C LEU A 21 -13.49 31.84 -27.31
N ASN A 22 -14.26 31.47 -28.34
CA ASN A 22 -14.68 30.09 -28.56
C ASN A 22 -13.51 29.15 -28.79
N GLY A 23 -12.49 29.59 -29.54
CA GLY A 23 -11.24 28.83 -29.71
C GLY A 23 -10.57 28.56 -28.37
N ARG A 24 -10.43 29.59 -27.53
CA ARG A 24 -9.81 29.47 -26.20
C ARG A 24 -10.61 28.58 -25.24
N ILE A 25 -11.94 28.63 -25.30
CA ILE A 25 -12.82 27.74 -24.53
C ILE A 25 -12.60 26.27 -24.95
N SER A 26 -12.44 26.02 -26.25
CA SER A 26 -12.19 24.67 -26.77
C SER A 26 -10.86 24.10 -26.25
N GLU A 27 -9.79 24.90 -26.30
CA GLU A 27 -8.46 24.52 -25.80
C GLU A 27 -8.49 24.21 -24.30
N LEU A 28 -9.05 25.11 -23.49
CA LEU A 28 -9.18 24.93 -22.05
C LEU A 28 -10.03 23.70 -21.70
N THR A 29 -11.07 23.41 -22.48
CA THR A 29 -11.90 22.22 -22.30
C THR A 29 -11.12 20.94 -22.61
N ALA A 30 -10.29 20.95 -23.66
CA ALA A 30 -9.43 19.82 -24.01
C ALA A 30 -8.40 19.55 -22.91
N GLU A 31 -7.77 20.60 -22.38
CA GLU A 31 -6.80 20.52 -21.29
C GLU A 31 -7.45 20.01 -20.00
N LYS A 32 -8.61 20.56 -19.62
CA LYS A 32 -9.40 20.06 -18.48
C LYS A 32 -9.66 18.56 -18.59
N ARG A 33 -10.12 18.10 -19.76
CA ARG A 33 -10.37 16.66 -19.99
C ARG A 33 -9.09 15.83 -19.91
N ALA A 34 -7.95 16.36 -20.33
CA ALA A 34 -6.66 15.68 -20.21
C ALA A 34 -6.24 15.52 -18.73
N LEU A 35 -6.38 16.57 -17.94
CA LEU A 35 -6.12 16.54 -16.49
C LEU A 35 -7.05 15.58 -15.75
N GLU A 36 -8.34 15.55 -16.10
CA GLU A 36 -9.31 14.59 -15.53
C GLU A 36 -8.90 13.13 -15.79
N ARG A 37 -8.44 12.82 -17.01
CA ARG A 37 -7.93 11.48 -17.33
C ARG A 37 -6.68 11.11 -16.52
N GLN A 38 -5.74 12.05 -16.38
CA GLN A 38 -4.54 11.85 -15.57
C GLN A 38 -4.88 11.62 -14.10
N LEU A 39 -5.84 12.37 -13.55
CA LEU A 39 -6.32 12.22 -12.18
C LEU A 39 -6.95 10.84 -11.94
N ILE A 40 -7.76 10.35 -12.88
CA ILE A 40 -8.35 9.00 -12.79
C ILE A 40 -7.25 7.94 -12.77
N LYS A 41 -6.26 8.05 -13.67
CA LYS A 41 -5.12 7.13 -13.73
C LYS A 41 -4.32 7.12 -12.42
N ALA A 42 -3.98 8.30 -11.89
CA ALA A 42 -3.26 8.43 -10.61
C ALA A 42 -4.04 7.80 -9.44
N ARG A 43 -5.37 7.98 -9.40
CA ARG A 43 -6.23 7.36 -8.37
C ARG A 43 -6.25 5.83 -8.47
N GLN A 44 -6.29 5.28 -9.68
CA GLN A 44 -6.26 3.83 -9.91
C GLN A 44 -4.92 3.22 -9.46
N GLU A 45 -3.80 3.85 -9.83
CA GLU A 45 -2.46 3.43 -9.41
C GLU A 45 -2.30 3.47 -7.88
N MET A 46 -2.78 4.54 -7.23
CA MET A 46 -2.80 4.63 -5.76
C MET A 46 -3.67 3.54 -5.12
N SER A 47 -4.86 3.25 -5.66
CA SER A 47 -5.73 2.20 -5.11
C SER A 47 -5.13 0.80 -5.18
N GLY A 48 -4.41 0.48 -6.28
CA GLY A 48 -3.74 -0.82 -6.44
C GLY A 48 -2.60 -0.99 -5.44
N VAL A 49 -1.77 0.05 -5.24
CA VAL A 49 -0.69 0.05 -4.25
C VAL A 49 -1.23 -0.03 -2.81
N HIS A 50 -2.31 0.70 -2.52
CA HIS A 50 -2.94 0.66 -1.20
C HIS A 50 -3.60 -0.68 -0.89
N ASP A 51 -4.28 -1.31 -1.86
CA ASP A 51 -4.92 -2.61 -1.66
C ASP A 51 -3.89 -3.72 -1.39
N VAL A 52 -2.78 -3.74 -2.14
CA VAL A 52 -1.68 -4.68 -1.88
C VAL A 52 -1.03 -4.43 -0.52
N ASN A 53 -0.83 -3.17 -0.11
CA ASN A 53 -0.28 -2.86 1.20
C ASN A 53 -1.24 -3.25 2.34
N ARG A 54 -2.56 -3.02 2.18
CA ARG A 54 -3.58 -3.47 3.15
C ARG A 54 -3.62 -4.99 3.23
N LYS A 55 -3.67 -5.70 2.10
CA LYS A 55 -3.63 -7.18 2.05
C LYS A 55 -2.36 -7.74 2.68
N ASN A 56 -1.19 -7.17 2.38
CA ASN A 56 0.08 -7.58 3.00
C ASN A 56 0.10 -7.33 4.51
N SER A 57 -0.47 -6.20 4.97
CA SER A 57 -0.58 -5.91 6.40
C SER A 57 -1.56 -6.86 7.10
N VAL A 58 -2.70 -7.17 6.49
CA VAL A 58 -3.72 -8.09 7.02
C VAL A 58 -3.17 -9.52 7.08
N ASN A 59 -2.62 -10.04 5.98
CA ASN A 59 -2.01 -11.38 5.95
C ASN A 59 -0.89 -11.49 6.98
N ARG A 60 -0.05 -10.45 7.10
CA ARG A 60 0.98 -10.39 8.14
C ARG A 60 0.39 -10.52 9.54
N VAL A 61 -0.61 -9.71 9.88
CA VAL A 61 -1.22 -9.71 11.22
C VAL A 61 -1.85 -11.06 11.51
N MET A 62 -2.56 -11.64 10.54
CA MET A 62 -3.19 -12.95 10.68
C MET A 62 -2.17 -14.08 10.88
N ILE A 63 -1.10 -14.11 10.09
CA ILE A 63 -0.02 -15.11 10.22
C ILE A 63 0.68 -14.96 11.57
N GLU A 64 1.09 -13.73 11.92
CA GLU A 64 1.80 -13.46 13.18
C GLU A 64 0.93 -13.84 14.38
N ARG A 65 -0.37 -13.51 14.35
CA ARG A 65 -1.31 -13.88 15.40
C ARG A 65 -1.48 -15.40 15.50
N ARG A 66 -1.66 -16.09 14.37
CA ARG A 66 -1.83 -17.54 14.36
C ARG A 66 -0.62 -18.29 14.93
N VAL A 67 0.59 -17.81 14.66
CA VAL A 67 1.82 -18.36 15.24
C VAL A 67 1.82 -18.22 16.76
N VAL A 68 1.46 -17.03 17.28
CA VAL A 68 1.39 -16.79 18.73
C VAL A 68 0.31 -17.65 19.38
N ASP A 69 -0.88 -17.73 18.78
CA ASP A 69 -1.98 -18.55 19.30
C ASP A 69 -1.60 -20.05 19.32
N ALA A 70 -0.91 -20.54 18.28
CA ALA A 70 -0.42 -21.91 18.23
C ALA A 70 0.60 -22.20 19.33
N LEU A 71 1.57 -21.30 19.53
CA LEU A 71 2.56 -21.42 20.61
C LEU A 71 1.93 -21.29 22.01
N THR A 72 0.86 -20.52 22.15
CA THR A 72 0.10 -20.43 23.40
C THR A 72 -0.60 -21.76 23.72
N ALA A 73 -1.17 -22.41 22.70
CA ALA A 73 -1.85 -23.70 22.87
C ALA A 73 -0.88 -24.86 23.09
N LYS A 74 0.26 -24.87 22.39
CA LYS A 74 1.27 -25.90 22.46
C LYS A 74 2.65 -25.27 22.25
N SER A 75 3.54 -25.41 23.23
CA SER A 75 4.92 -24.94 23.13
C SER A 75 5.87 -25.98 23.72
N PRO A 76 7.05 -26.23 23.13
CA PRO A 76 7.59 -25.61 21.91
C PRO A 76 7.10 -26.29 20.63
N MET A 77 6.99 -25.53 19.52
CA MET A 77 6.63 -26.05 18.19
C MET A 77 7.76 -25.89 17.18
N SER A 78 7.84 -26.81 16.24
CA SER A 78 8.77 -26.73 15.11
C SER A 78 8.32 -25.69 14.08
N SER A 79 9.27 -25.25 13.25
CA SER A 79 8.98 -24.34 12.13
C SER A 79 7.99 -24.93 11.15
N GLU A 80 8.00 -26.25 10.96
CA GLU A 80 7.08 -26.95 10.06
C GLU A 80 5.65 -26.99 10.62
N GLU A 81 5.50 -27.33 11.91
CA GLU A 81 4.19 -27.31 12.56
C GLU A 81 3.58 -25.90 12.54
N LEU A 82 4.37 -24.86 12.84
CA LEU A 82 3.90 -23.46 12.80
C LEU A 82 3.58 -23.00 11.37
N TYR A 83 4.32 -23.46 10.37
CA TYR A 83 4.03 -23.17 8.97
C TYR A 83 2.69 -23.78 8.55
N ALA A 84 2.43 -25.04 8.94
CA ALA A 84 1.14 -25.68 8.70
C ALA A 84 -0.01 -24.89 9.36
N GLN A 85 0.18 -24.40 10.59
CA GLN A 85 -0.81 -23.54 11.25
C GLN A 85 -1.03 -22.21 10.52
N ALA A 86 0.03 -21.56 10.05
CA ALA A 86 -0.07 -20.31 9.30
C ALA A 86 -0.77 -20.48 7.94
N LYS A 87 -0.55 -21.62 7.26
CA LYS A 87 -1.23 -21.96 6.00
C LYS A 87 -2.74 -22.10 6.12
N MET A 88 -3.26 -22.41 7.31
CA MET A 88 -4.71 -22.44 7.54
C MET A 88 -5.38 -21.07 7.36
N VAL A 89 -4.62 -19.98 7.54
CA VAL A 89 -5.13 -18.60 7.44
C VAL A 89 -4.71 -17.92 6.15
N THR A 90 -3.57 -18.32 5.57
CA THR A 90 -3.09 -17.82 4.29
C THR A 90 -2.59 -19.00 3.46
N PHE A 91 -3.47 -19.53 2.61
CA PHE A 91 -3.24 -20.78 1.87
C PHE A 91 -2.03 -20.72 0.92
N ASP A 92 -1.83 -19.58 0.27
CA ASP A 92 -0.76 -19.29 -0.70
C ASP A 92 0.56 -18.86 -0.03
N LEU A 93 0.66 -18.95 1.30
CA LEU A 93 1.86 -18.59 2.05
C LEU A 93 3.05 -19.43 1.61
N LYS A 94 4.11 -18.74 1.16
CA LYS A 94 5.41 -19.34 0.84
C LYS A 94 6.25 -19.55 2.09
N ALA A 95 7.04 -20.63 2.13
CA ALA A 95 7.92 -20.94 3.24
C ALA A 95 8.98 -19.85 3.51
N SER A 96 9.49 -19.18 2.47
CA SER A 96 10.43 -18.05 2.60
C SER A 96 9.77 -16.87 3.32
N THR A 97 8.56 -16.48 2.90
CA THR A 97 7.77 -15.42 3.56
C THR A 97 7.46 -15.77 5.01
N PHE A 98 7.11 -17.02 5.28
CA PHE A 98 6.88 -17.49 6.66
C PHE A 98 8.11 -17.35 7.55
N ARG A 99 9.31 -17.69 7.05
CA ARG A 99 10.57 -17.48 7.80
C ARG A 99 10.78 -16.00 8.14
N THR A 100 10.43 -15.08 7.25
CA THR A 100 10.47 -13.64 7.51
C THR A 100 9.53 -13.23 8.66
N HIS A 101 8.32 -13.82 8.74
CA HIS A 101 7.42 -13.58 9.86
C HIS A 101 7.99 -14.09 11.19
N LEU A 102 8.56 -15.30 11.23
CA LEU A 102 9.21 -15.83 12.42
C LEU A 102 10.40 -14.97 12.87
N HIS A 103 11.24 -14.53 11.93
CA HIS A 103 12.34 -13.63 12.22
C HIS A 103 11.85 -12.31 12.82
N ARG A 104 10.80 -11.72 12.25
CA ARG A 104 10.20 -10.49 12.76
C ARG A 104 9.61 -10.66 14.16
N LEU A 105 8.88 -11.74 14.41
CA LEU A 105 8.35 -12.05 15.74
C LEU A 105 9.45 -12.23 16.78
N LYS A 106 10.57 -12.86 16.39
CA LYS A 106 11.76 -13.00 17.23
C LYS A 106 12.40 -11.65 17.54
N LEU A 107 12.58 -10.78 16.54
CA LEU A 107 13.12 -9.43 16.74
C LEU A 107 12.25 -8.57 17.65
N LYS A 108 10.92 -8.70 17.55
CA LYS A 108 9.97 -8.05 18.46
C LYS A 108 9.98 -8.63 19.88
N GLY A 109 10.68 -9.74 20.12
CA GLY A 109 10.66 -10.43 21.40
C GLY A 109 9.35 -11.15 21.72
N VAL A 110 8.48 -11.35 20.72
CA VAL A 110 7.18 -12.03 20.91
C VAL A 110 7.35 -13.54 20.99
N ILE A 111 8.36 -14.08 20.31
CA ILE A 111 8.75 -15.49 20.36
C ILE A 111 10.26 -15.59 20.52
N GLU A 112 10.73 -16.72 21.02
CA GLU A 112 12.15 -17.04 21.08
C GLU A 112 12.43 -18.44 20.51
N THR A 113 13.69 -18.67 20.16
CA THR A 113 14.14 -20.01 19.81
C THR A 113 14.18 -20.83 21.09
N ALA A 114 13.53 -21.99 21.09
CA ALA A 114 13.55 -22.92 22.22
C ALA A 114 14.98 -23.48 22.42
N ARG A 115 15.14 -24.38 23.40
CA ARG A 115 16.44 -25.04 23.67
C ARG A 115 17.06 -25.73 22.44
N VAL A 116 16.26 -26.08 21.44
CA VAL A 116 16.69 -26.73 20.19
C VAL A 116 16.45 -25.82 19.00
N ARG A 117 17.45 -25.74 18.10
CA ARG A 117 17.35 -24.97 16.84
C ARG A 117 16.15 -25.43 16.02
N GLY A 118 15.42 -24.48 15.46
CA GLY A 118 14.25 -24.75 14.61
C GLY A 118 12.95 -25.00 15.37
N ARG A 119 13.00 -25.01 16.71
CA ARG A 119 11.83 -24.97 17.59
C ARG A 119 11.66 -23.58 18.20
N TRP A 120 10.41 -23.20 18.38
CA TRP A 120 9.99 -21.88 18.82
C TRP A 120 9.10 -22.01 20.04
N GLN A 121 9.18 -21.03 20.93
CA GLN A 121 8.38 -20.93 22.13
C GLN A 121 8.05 -19.48 22.43
N LEU A 122 7.06 -19.25 23.28
CA LEU A 122 6.82 -17.94 23.87
C LEU A 122 7.97 -17.60 24.84
N PRO A 123 8.36 -16.31 24.95
CA PRO A 123 9.36 -15.87 25.90
C PRO A 123 8.90 -16.18 27.32
N VAL A 124 9.79 -16.76 28.12
CA VAL A 124 9.55 -16.93 29.56
C VAL A 124 9.51 -15.52 30.19
N GLN A 125 8.39 -15.14 30.82
CA GLN A 125 8.27 -13.86 31.52
C GLN A 125 9.45 -13.68 32.48
N GLY A 126 10.24 -12.62 32.26
CA GLY A 126 11.54 -12.39 32.92
C GLY A 126 12.72 -12.17 31.97
N LYS A 127 12.56 -12.42 30.66
CA LYS A 127 13.57 -12.13 29.63
C LYS A 127 13.02 -11.28 28.48
N ALA A 128 12.39 -10.14 28.78
CA ALA A 128 12.24 -9.10 27.78
C ALA A 128 13.65 -8.61 27.43
N LYS A 129 14.24 -9.15 26.35
CA LYS A 129 15.53 -8.68 25.86
C LYS A 129 15.32 -7.23 25.43
N PRO A 130 16.05 -6.24 25.99
CA PRO A 130 16.00 -4.89 25.46
C PRO A 130 16.38 -4.95 23.98
N LEU A 131 15.58 -4.28 23.14
CA LEU A 131 15.82 -4.16 21.71
C LEU A 131 17.27 -3.69 21.51
N PRO A 132 18.08 -4.35 20.66
CA PRO A 132 19.36 -3.79 20.28
C PRO A 132 19.10 -2.51 19.49
N VAL A 133 19.33 -1.36 20.13
CA VAL A 133 19.48 -0.08 19.44
C VAL A 133 20.86 -0.15 18.79
N GLY A 134 20.92 -0.50 17.50
CA GLY A 134 22.18 -0.76 16.82
C GLY A 134 22.10 -0.54 15.31
N SER A 135 22.55 0.66 14.92
CA SER A 135 23.13 1.05 13.63
C SER A 135 22.39 0.66 12.35
N ILE A 136 21.55 1.58 11.90
CA ILE A 136 21.45 1.87 10.46
C ILE A 136 22.81 2.46 10.08
N PHE A 137 23.38 2.04 8.93
CA PHE A 137 24.73 2.32 8.40
C PHE A 137 25.83 1.34 8.87
N ASP A 138 26.07 0.32 8.03
CA ASP A 138 27.20 0.27 7.06
C ASP A 138 26.73 -0.44 5.77
#